data_AF-X1B494-F1
#
_entry.id   AF-X1B494-F1
#
_cell.length_a   1.000
_cell.length_b   1.000
_cell.length_c   1.000
_cell.angle_alpha   90.00
_cell.angle_beta   90.00
_cell.angle_gamma   90.00
#
_symmetry.space_group_name_H-M   'P 1'
#
loop_
_entity.id
_entity.type
_entity.pdbx_description
1 polymer ?
#
loop_
_entity_poly.entity_id
_entity_poly.type
_entity_poly.pdbx_seq_one_letter_code
_entity_poly.pdbx_strand_id
1 'polypeptide(L)'
;MHNHRLHRKKFLILLIVLVGTLSLLPGCGGYPSPTPPISLTYLTRIVVQPNTMDLEVGESQYIISVTAYYSDSSTADIPLSNCTYFSYNSSCATVNSSGLTTGVSAGITIILVTYTEGTISKTDTVEVTVTQNEVVYRALCVGVGDYIWGSDNDLSAPPYDVDRMCYTFSKCRFGSSNTPFSNIWYLKDNFSKNLLFQKYFIFE
;
A
#
# COMPACT_ATOMS: atom_id res chain seq x y z
N MET A 1 -85.15 29.25 10.80
CA MET A 1 -84.54 30.13 11.84
C MET A 1 -83.90 31.32 11.13
N HIS A 2 -84.39 32.53 11.41
CA HIS A 2 -83.77 33.88 11.26
C HIS A 2 -82.75 34.07 10.11
N ASN A 3 -83.03 34.75 8.99
CA ASN A 3 -83.48 36.12 8.75
C ASN A 3 -82.61 37.26 9.35
N HIS A 4 -82.08 38.08 8.43
CA HIS A 4 -81.85 39.52 8.50
C HIS A 4 -80.58 40.14 9.13
N ARG A 5 -79.96 41.00 8.28
CA ARG A 5 -79.75 42.46 8.45
C ARG A 5 -78.40 42.99 8.96
N LEU A 6 -77.82 43.83 8.07
CA LEU A 6 -77.36 45.23 8.28
C LEU A 6 -76.30 45.49 9.39
N HIS A 7 -75.30 46.35 9.22
CA HIS A 7 -75.50 47.78 8.94
C HIS A 7 -74.19 48.49 8.60
N ARG A 8 -74.26 49.34 7.57
CA ARG A 8 -73.38 50.48 7.29
C ARG A 8 -73.15 51.35 8.54
N LYS A 9 -71.93 51.86 8.71
CA LYS A 9 -71.69 53.17 9.33
C LYS A 9 -70.73 53.99 8.46
N LYS A 10 -71.29 55.07 7.88
CA LYS A 10 -70.63 56.23 7.28
C LYS A 10 -70.53 57.31 8.37
N PHE A 11 -69.43 58.04 8.49
CA PHE A 11 -69.28 59.47 8.88
C PHE A 11 -67.79 59.73 9.23
N LEU A 12 -66.99 60.42 8.42
CA LEU A 12 -66.85 61.89 8.23
C LEU A 12 -66.18 62.61 9.42
N ILE A 13 -65.21 63.52 9.13
CA ILE A 13 -64.46 64.51 9.98
C ILE A 13 -62.97 64.12 10.16
N LEU A 14 -61.90 64.91 9.91
CA LEU A 14 -61.66 66.33 9.61
C LEU A 14 -60.31 66.49 8.86
N LEU A 15 -60.13 67.61 8.17
CA LEU A 15 -59.00 68.05 7.35
C LEU A 15 -57.93 68.75 8.19
N ILE A 16 -56.64 68.37 8.10
CA ILE A 16 -55.48 69.21 8.49
C ILE A 16 -54.40 69.07 7.41
N VAL A 17 -54.13 70.18 6.72
CA VAL A 17 -52.99 70.36 5.82
C VAL A 17 -51.84 70.95 6.65
N LEU A 18 -50.67 70.30 6.65
CA LEU A 18 -49.41 70.95 6.98
C LEU A 18 -48.35 70.56 5.95
N VAL A 19 -47.82 71.60 5.31
CA VAL A 19 -46.84 71.58 4.23
C VAL A 19 -45.48 71.12 4.78
N GLY A 20 -44.91 70.09 4.16
CA GLY A 20 -43.54 69.65 4.40
C GLY A 20 -42.91 69.18 3.09
N THR A 21 -42.33 70.12 2.34
CA THR A 21 -41.47 69.82 1.20
C THR A 21 -40.17 69.21 1.69
N LEU A 22 -39.94 67.93 1.44
CA LEU A 22 -38.64 67.29 1.63
C LEU A 22 -38.31 66.40 0.42
N SER A 23 -37.54 67.00 -0.49
CA SER A 23 -36.70 66.42 -1.54
C SER A 23 -36.90 64.94 -1.92
N LEU A 24 -37.43 64.71 -3.12
CA LEU A 24 -37.26 63.47 -3.88
C LEU A 24 -35.78 63.31 -4.28
N LEU A 25 -35.08 62.35 -3.68
CA LEU A 25 -33.87 61.78 -4.29
C LEU A 25 -34.29 60.52 -5.06
N PRO A 26 -34.24 60.50 -6.41
CA PRO A 26 -34.21 59.24 -7.15
C PRO A 26 -32.79 58.67 -7.01
N GLY A 27 -32.55 57.96 -5.92
CA GLY A 27 -31.28 57.33 -5.60
C GLY A 27 -31.38 55.81 -5.51
N CYS A 28 -32.13 55.16 -6.40
CA CYS A 28 -32.06 53.72 -6.60
C CYS A 28 -31.15 53.45 -7.81
N GLY A 29 -29.85 53.36 -7.56
CA GLY A 29 -28.83 53.12 -8.56
C GLY A 29 -27.79 52.13 -8.04
N GLY A 30 -28.23 51.02 -7.45
CA GLY A 30 -27.37 49.87 -7.23
C GLY A 30 -27.08 49.25 -8.59
N TYR A 31 -25.93 49.59 -9.19
CA TYR A 31 -25.44 48.84 -10.34
C TYR A 31 -25.37 47.36 -9.94
N PRO A 32 -25.89 46.42 -10.75
CA PRO A 32 -25.60 45.03 -10.51
C PRO A 32 -24.07 44.89 -10.55
N SER A 33 -23.48 44.60 -9.39
CA SER A 33 -22.07 44.25 -9.29
C SER A 33 -21.80 43.17 -10.35
N PRO A 34 -20.74 43.29 -11.18
CA PRO A 34 -20.43 42.27 -12.16
C PRO A 34 -20.35 40.93 -11.44
N THR A 35 -21.27 40.04 -11.76
CA THR A 35 -21.21 38.68 -11.24
C THR A 35 -19.90 38.10 -11.76
N PRO A 36 -18.99 37.61 -10.89
CA PRO A 36 -17.74 37.02 -11.35
C PRO A 36 -18.06 35.97 -12.42
N PRO A 37 -17.31 35.91 -13.53
CA PRO A 37 -17.52 34.85 -14.51
C PRO A 37 -17.45 33.51 -13.80
N ILE A 38 -18.46 32.68 -14.03
CA ILE A 38 -18.56 31.34 -13.46
C ILE A 38 -17.40 30.54 -14.06
N SER A 39 -16.33 30.32 -13.30
CA SER A 39 -15.20 29.52 -13.76
C SER A 39 -15.54 28.05 -13.56
N LEU A 40 -15.57 27.28 -14.66
CA LEU A 40 -15.78 25.85 -14.59
C LEU A 40 -14.53 25.16 -14.02
N THR A 41 -14.69 24.49 -12.88
CA THR A 41 -13.64 23.65 -12.28
C THR A 41 -13.67 22.26 -12.90
N TYR A 42 -12.50 21.74 -13.29
CA TYR A 42 -12.37 20.39 -13.84
C TYR A 42 -11.10 19.70 -13.37
N LEU A 43 -11.13 18.37 -13.37
CA LEU A 43 -10.02 17.52 -12.95
C LEU A 43 -8.82 17.63 -13.90
N THR A 44 -7.67 18.02 -13.37
CA THR A 44 -6.43 18.21 -14.13
C THR A 44 -5.52 16.99 -14.04
N ARG A 45 -5.30 16.45 -12.84
CA ARG A 45 -4.48 15.27 -12.57
C ARG A 45 -4.86 14.59 -11.25
N ILE A 46 -4.36 13.39 -11.05
CA ILE A 46 -4.32 12.72 -9.74
C ILE A 46 -2.88 12.45 -9.33
N VAL A 47 -2.64 12.31 -8.04
CA VAL A 47 -1.37 11.84 -7.47
C VAL A 47 -1.68 10.70 -6.51
N VAL A 48 -0.99 9.58 -6.66
CA VAL A 48 -1.17 8.37 -5.86
C VAL A 48 0.02 8.22 -4.90
N GLN A 49 -0.26 7.83 -3.65
CA GLN A 49 0.77 7.50 -2.67
C GLN A 49 0.56 6.10 -2.07
N PRO A 50 1.62 5.32 -1.86
CA PRO A 50 3.00 5.62 -2.27
C PRO A 50 3.18 5.52 -3.80
N ASN A 51 4.21 6.16 -4.35
CA ASN A 51 4.58 6.05 -5.76
C ASN A 51 5.40 4.77 -6.06
N THR A 52 6.00 4.18 -5.03
CA THR A 52 6.74 2.92 -5.09
C THR A 52 6.32 2.01 -3.93
N MET A 53 6.32 0.70 -4.15
CA MET A 53 6.11 -0.33 -3.12
C MET A 53 7.20 -1.38 -3.22
N ASP A 54 7.80 -1.73 -2.09
CA ASP A 54 8.76 -2.82 -1.99
C ASP A 54 8.11 -3.94 -1.17
N LEU A 55 7.83 -5.07 -1.83
CA LEU A 55 7.13 -6.21 -1.25
C LEU A 55 8.00 -7.47 -1.32
N GLU A 56 7.85 -8.37 -0.37
CA GLU A 56 8.31 -9.75 -0.54
C GLU A 56 7.22 -10.57 -1.25
N VAL A 57 7.59 -11.71 -1.83
CA VAL A 57 6.60 -12.66 -2.37
C VAL A 57 5.61 -13.07 -1.26
N GLY A 58 4.32 -12.83 -1.48
CA GLY A 58 3.24 -13.08 -0.52
C GLY A 58 2.90 -11.89 0.40
N GLU A 59 3.76 -10.88 0.49
CA GLU A 59 3.48 -9.66 1.25
C GLU A 59 2.45 -8.78 0.53
N SER A 60 1.74 -7.96 1.31
CA SER A 60 0.70 -7.07 0.80
C SER A 60 0.77 -5.68 1.41
N GLN A 61 0.52 -4.66 0.59
CA GLN A 61 0.50 -3.27 1.01
C GLN A 61 -0.66 -2.52 0.35
N TYR A 62 -1.26 -1.59 1.10
CA TYR A 62 -2.32 -0.74 0.58
C TYR A 62 -1.75 0.51 -0.10
N ILE A 63 -2.40 0.93 -1.18
CA ILE A 63 -2.35 2.32 -1.63
C ILE A 63 -2.98 3.19 -0.53
N ILE A 64 -2.27 4.22 -0.10
CA ILE A 64 -2.62 5.01 1.10
C ILE A 64 -3.57 6.15 0.72
N SER A 65 -3.32 6.82 -0.39
CA SER A 65 -4.12 7.97 -0.81
C SER A 65 -4.09 8.19 -2.32
N VAL A 66 -5.15 8.83 -2.81
CA VAL A 66 -5.26 9.37 -4.16
C VAL A 66 -5.76 10.80 -4.02
N THR A 67 -4.94 11.78 -4.41
CA THR A 67 -5.29 13.20 -4.33
C THR A 67 -5.55 13.75 -5.74
N ALA A 68 -6.75 14.28 -5.96
CA ALA A 68 -7.14 14.98 -7.18
C ALA A 68 -6.72 16.45 -7.14
N TYR A 69 -6.31 16.98 -8.29
CA TYR A 69 -5.96 18.39 -8.49
C TYR A 69 -6.84 18.99 -9.58
N TYR A 70 -7.35 20.17 -9.32
CA TYR A 70 -8.32 20.85 -10.19
C TYR A 70 -7.75 22.10 -10.85
N SER A 71 -8.43 22.57 -11.90
CA SER A 71 -8.04 23.76 -12.68
C SER A 71 -8.03 25.07 -11.87
N ASP A 72 -8.78 25.12 -10.76
CA ASP A 72 -8.83 26.26 -9.83
C ASP A 72 -7.77 26.18 -8.72
N SER A 73 -6.80 25.25 -8.85
CA SER A 73 -5.76 24.95 -7.86
C SER A 73 -6.25 24.32 -6.56
N SER A 74 -7.53 23.96 -6.45
CA SER A 74 -8.03 23.16 -5.34
C SER A 74 -7.59 21.70 -5.44
N THR A 75 -7.66 20.99 -4.32
CA THR A 75 -7.36 19.56 -4.22
C THR A 75 -8.42 18.83 -3.41
N ALA A 76 -8.66 17.56 -3.72
CA ALA A 76 -9.55 16.69 -2.96
C ALA A 76 -8.94 15.29 -2.77
N ASP A 77 -9.13 14.72 -1.59
CA ASP A 77 -8.78 13.32 -1.34
C ASP A 77 -9.90 12.42 -1.85
N ILE A 78 -9.53 11.47 -2.70
CA ILE A 78 -10.45 10.57 -3.38
C ILE A 78 -10.52 9.25 -2.60
N PRO A 79 -11.72 8.77 -2.23
CA PRO A 79 -11.88 7.44 -1.68
C PRO A 79 -11.37 6.38 -2.66
N LEU A 80 -10.55 5.44 -2.18
CA LEU A 80 -9.98 4.36 -3.00
C LEU A 80 -11.05 3.53 -3.74
N SER A 81 -12.26 3.42 -3.16
CA SER A 81 -13.41 2.75 -3.79
C SER A 81 -13.92 3.42 -5.07
N ASN A 82 -13.58 4.70 -5.30
CA ASN A 82 -13.94 5.44 -6.50
C ASN A 82 -12.87 5.33 -7.60
N CYS A 83 -11.74 4.69 -7.28
CA CYS A 83 -10.65 4.46 -8.21
C CYS A 83 -10.77 3.05 -8.81
N THR A 84 -10.18 2.89 -10.00
CA THR A 84 -9.99 1.59 -10.64
C THR A 84 -8.51 1.29 -10.73
N TYR A 85 -8.16 0.02 -10.54
CA TYR A 85 -6.79 -0.46 -10.42
C TYR A 85 -6.51 -1.52 -11.47
N PHE A 86 -5.34 -1.48 -12.08
CA PHE A 86 -4.89 -2.45 -13.06
C PHE A 86 -3.40 -2.77 -12.87
N SER A 87 -3.03 -4.05 -12.85
CA SER A 87 -1.63 -4.47 -12.85
C SER A 87 -1.19 -4.79 -14.26
N TYR A 88 -0.09 -4.18 -14.72
CA TYR A 88 0.51 -4.50 -16.01
C TYR A 88 1.11 -5.91 -16.06
N ASN A 89 1.45 -6.49 -14.91
CA ASN A 89 1.93 -7.86 -14.79
C ASN A 89 1.39 -8.51 -13.51
N SER A 90 0.23 -9.16 -13.63
CA SER A 90 -0.43 -9.89 -12.53
C SER A 90 0.33 -11.12 -12.05
N SER A 91 1.26 -11.66 -12.84
CA SER A 91 2.14 -12.75 -12.40
C SER A 91 3.20 -12.27 -11.41
N CYS A 92 3.57 -10.97 -11.48
CA CYS A 92 4.53 -10.35 -10.55
C CYS A 92 3.82 -9.78 -9.31
N ALA A 93 2.81 -8.93 -9.48
CA ALA A 93 2.00 -8.41 -8.39
C ALA A 93 0.56 -8.17 -8.82
N THR A 94 -0.38 -8.39 -7.91
CA THR A 94 -1.82 -8.17 -8.14
C THR A 94 -2.31 -7.01 -7.31
N VAL A 95 -3.40 -6.38 -7.74
CA VAL A 95 -4.08 -5.32 -6.99
C VAL A 95 -5.59 -5.58 -7.00
N ASN A 96 -6.27 -5.39 -5.87
CA ASN A 96 -7.71 -5.55 -5.77
C ASN A 96 -8.46 -4.20 -5.90
N SER A 97 -9.80 -4.26 -5.88
CA SER A 97 -10.67 -3.07 -6.00
C SER A 97 -10.56 -2.07 -4.84
N SER A 98 -9.94 -2.47 -3.72
CA SER A 98 -9.72 -1.60 -2.56
C SER A 98 -8.31 -0.98 -2.55
N GLY A 99 -7.51 -1.22 -3.59
CA GLY A 99 -6.12 -0.76 -3.66
C GLY A 99 -5.15 -1.56 -2.79
N LEU A 100 -5.50 -2.78 -2.38
CA LEU A 100 -4.54 -3.71 -1.76
C LEU A 100 -3.71 -4.37 -2.86
N THR A 101 -2.41 -4.13 -2.83
CA THR A 101 -1.42 -4.72 -3.74
C THR A 101 -0.71 -5.88 -3.05
N THR A 102 -0.59 -7.02 -3.74
CA THR A 102 0.05 -8.25 -3.21
C THR A 102 1.12 -8.74 -4.17
N GLY A 103 2.32 -9.01 -3.64
CA GLY A 103 3.43 -9.60 -4.39
C GLY A 103 3.19 -11.10 -4.68
N VAL A 104 3.33 -11.52 -5.93
CA VAL A 104 3.09 -12.91 -6.39
C VAL A 104 4.40 -13.61 -6.75
N SER A 105 5.29 -12.93 -7.47
CA SER A 105 6.61 -13.45 -7.82
C SER A 105 7.63 -12.31 -7.89
N ALA A 106 8.90 -12.64 -7.67
CA ALA A 106 9.96 -11.64 -7.78
C ALA A 106 10.00 -10.97 -9.15
N GLY A 107 10.24 -9.67 -9.17
CA GLY A 107 10.23 -8.84 -10.38
C GLY A 107 9.79 -7.41 -10.09
N ILE A 108 9.64 -6.63 -11.16
CA ILE A 108 9.12 -5.26 -11.09
C ILE A 108 7.87 -5.19 -11.96
N THR A 109 6.83 -4.53 -11.47
CA THR A 109 5.61 -4.26 -12.21
C THR A 109 5.09 -2.85 -11.91
N ILE A 110 4.11 -2.41 -12.69
CA ILE A 110 3.45 -1.12 -12.50
C ILE A 110 1.97 -1.39 -12.24
N ILE A 111 1.43 -0.70 -11.24
CA ILE A 111 -0.01 -0.60 -10.99
C ILE A 111 -0.50 0.73 -11.54
N LEU A 112 -1.44 0.68 -12.47
CA LEU A 112 -2.16 1.84 -13.00
C LEU A 112 -3.37 2.12 -12.12
N VAL A 113 -3.48 3.34 -11.62
CA VAL A 113 -4.64 3.83 -10.88
C VAL A 113 -5.37 4.85 -11.73
N THR A 114 -6.69 4.69 -11.86
CA THR A 114 -7.52 5.59 -12.66
C THR A 114 -8.67 6.14 -11.80
N TYR A 115 -8.83 7.46 -11.82
CA TYR A 115 -9.99 8.14 -11.25
C TYR A 115 -10.75 8.85 -12.39
N THR A 116 -12.08 8.74 -12.36
CA THR A 116 -12.96 9.39 -13.34
C THR A 116 -13.98 10.25 -12.62
N GLU A 117 -14.04 11.52 -13.01
CA GLU A 117 -15.01 12.48 -12.52
C GLU A 117 -15.81 13.04 -13.69
N GLY A 118 -17.10 12.70 -13.75
CA GLY A 118 -17.94 13.00 -14.91
C GLY A 118 -17.40 12.31 -16.18
N THR A 119 -16.98 13.10 -17.16
CA THR A 119 -16.42 12.61 -18.43
C THR A 119 -14.88 12.66 -18.48
N ILE A 120 -14.22 13.11 -17.42
CA ILE A 120 -12.76 13.29 -17.38
C ILE A 120 -12.14 12.16 -16.55
N SER A 121 -11.27 11.39 -17.19
CA SER A 121 -10.46 10.37 -16.53
C SER A 121 -9.02 10.81 -16.42
N LYS A 122 -8.40 10.57 -15.27
CA LYS A 122 -6.97 10.77 -15.04
C LYS A 122 -6.36 9.53 -14.42
N THR A 123 -5.09 9.34 -14.71
CA THR A 123 -4.33 8.17 -14.28
C THR A 123 -3.04 8.58 -13.62
N ASP A 124 -2.56 7.74 -12.72
CA ASP A 124 -1.22 7.79 -12.15
C ASP A 124 -0.75 6.35 -11.88
N THR A 125 0.54 6.17 -11.61
CA THR A 125 1.17 4.85 -11.53
C THR A 125 1.92 4.64 -10.23
N VAL A 126 1.90 3.41 -9.74
CA VAL A 126 2.73 2.93 -8.63
C VAL A 126 3.67 1.86 -9.15
N GLU A 127 4.97 2.04 -8.98
CA GLU A 127 5.96 1.00 -9.25
C GLU A 127 5.99 0.01 -8.08
N VAL A 128 5.98 -1.28 -8.38
CA VAL A 128 6.00 -2.34 -7.37
C VAL A 128 7.19 -3.23 -7.64
N THR A 129 8.12 -3.25 -6.70
CA THR A 129 9.26 -4.17 -6.68
C THR A 129 8.92 -5.31 -5.74
N VAL A 130 8.92 -6.53 -6.27
CA VAL A 130 8.74 -7.75 -5.49
C VAL A 130 10.07 -8.45 -5.39
N THR A 131 10.55 -8.67 -4.17
CA THR A 131 11.76 -9.44 -3.88
C THR A 131 11.38 -10.84 -3.41
N GLN A 132 12.22 -11.82 -3.76
CA GLN A 132 12.13 -13.14 -3.16
C GLN A 132 12.94 -13.12 -1.87
N ASN A 133 12.29 -13.41 -0.75
CA ASN A 133 13.00 -13.65 0.50
C ASN A 133 13.62 -15.05 0.43
N GLU A 134 14.89 -15.13 0.06
CA GLU A 134 15.64 -16.37 0.16
C GLU A 134 16.05 -16.58 1.62
N VAL A 135 15.33 -17.48 2.29
CA VAL A 135 15.68 -17.86 3.66
C VAL A 135 16.93 -18.74 3.61
N VAL A 136 18.07 -18.11 3.86
CA VAL A 136 19.36 -18.80 4.05
C VAL A 136 19.36 -19.49 5.41
N TYR A 137 18.98 -20.76 5.45
CA TYR A 137 19.24 -21.59 6.62
C TYR A 137 20.76 -21.82 6.76
N ARG A 138 21.22 -22.07 7.99
CA ARG A 138 22.60 -22.49 8.27
C ARG A 138 22.56 -23.58 9.34
N ALA A 139 23.35 -24.63 9.14
CA ALA A 139 23.44 -25.73 10.09
C ALA A 139 24.91 -25.95 10.43
N LEU A 140 25.19 -26.07 11.72
CA LEU A 140 26.51 -26.41 12.22
C LEU A 140 26.44 -27.84 12.74
N CYS A 141 27.18 -28.75 12.12
CA CYS A 141 27.39 -30.07 12.68
C CYS A 141 28.76 -30.08 13.36
N VAL A 142 28.77 -30.41 14.65
CA VAL A 142 29.99 -30.65 15.42
C VAL A 142 30.03 -32.11 15.79
N GLY A 143 31.02 -32.83 15.26
CA GLY A 143 31.37 -34.16 15.74
C GLY A 143 32.45 -34.03 16.80
N VAL A 144 32.21 -34.59 17.98
CA VAL A 144 33.26 -34.78 19.00
C VAL A 144 33.57 -36.27 19.02
N GLY A 145 34.79 -36.64 18.70
CA GLY A 145 35.28 -38.00 18.81
C GLY A 145 36.67 -37.99 19.44
N ASP A 146 36.84 -38.75 20.52
CA ASP A 146 38.13 -38.92 21.15
C ASP A 146 38.94 -39.91 20.30
N TYR A 147 40.00 -39.42 19.63
CA TYR A 147 40.98 -40.33 19.02
C TYR A 147 41.88 -40.86 20.12
N ILE A 148 41.49 -41.97 20.75
CA ILE A 148 42.33 -42.62 21.76
C ILE A 148 43.09 -43.76 21.10
N TRP A 149 44.39 -43.53 20.90
CA TRP A 149 45.33 -44.62 20.64
C TRP A 149 45.72 -45.21 22.01
N GLY A 150 45.02 -46.25 22.46
CA GLY A 150 45.26 -46.87 23.77
C GLY A 150 44.46 -48.16 24.00
N SER A 151 45.02 -49.07 24.80
CA SER A 151 44.58 -50.46 25.02
C SER A 151 43.42 -50.66 26.01
N ASP A 152 42.62 -49.63 26.25
CA ASP A 152 41.50 -49.73 27.17
C ASP A 152 40.25 -49.99 26.33
N ASN A 153 39.49 -51.03 26.67
CA ASN A 153 38.36 -51.62 25.94
C ASN A 153 37.16 -50.69 25.71
N ASP A 154 37.37 -49.43 25.34
CA ASP A 154 36.33 -48.58 24.80
C ASP A 154 36.01 -49.01 23.36
N LEU A 155 34.75 -48.81 22.97
CA LEU A 155 34.24 -49.23 21.68
C LEU A 155 35.10 -48.62 20.58
N SER A 156 35.60 -49.46 19.66
CA SER A 156 36.18 -49.01 18.39
C SER A 156 35.06 -48.34 17.59
N ALA A 157 34.79 -47.08 17.89
CA ALA A 157 33.93 -46.27 17.08
C ALA A 157 34.67 -46.09 15.75
N PRO A 158 34.07 -46.47 14.60
CA PRO A 158 34.67 -46.11 13.34
C PRO A 158 34.86 -44.58 13.35
N PRO A 159 35.98 -44.06 12.79
CA PRO A 159 36.11 -42.63 12.58
C PRO A 159 34.79 -42.17 11.97
N TYR A 160 34.13 -41.22 12.64
CA TYR A 160 32.85 -40.63 12.23
C TYR A 160 32.75 -40.72 10.71
N ASP A 161 31.79 -41.50 10.21
CA ASP A 161 31.69 -41.76 8.77
C ASP A 161 31.19 -40.47 8.13
N VAL A 162 32.13 -39.54 7.92
CA VAL A 162 31.90 -38.22 7.30
C VAL A 162 31.23 -38.44 5.96
N ASP A 163 31.58 -39.53 5.28
CA ASP A 163 30.98 -39.94 4.02
C ASP A 163 29.51 -40.32 4.20
N ARG A 164 29.14 -41.04 5.26
CA ARG A 164 27.73 -41.33 5.61
C ARG A 164 26.96 -40.08 6.02
N MET A 165 27.57 -39.12 6.71
CA MET A 165 26.92 -37.83 7.00
C MET A 165 26.74 -37.00 5.72
N CYS A 166 27.77 -36.89 4.89
CA CYS A 166 27.71 -36.26 3.56
C CYS A 166 26.62 -36.91 2.70
N TYR A 167 26.56 -38.25 2.69
CA TYR A 167 25.55 -39.01 1.98
C TYR A 167 24.15 -38.67 2.51
N THR A 168 23.95 -38.73 3.83
CA THR A 168 22.66 -38.40 4.46
C THR A 168 22.22 -36.99 4.09
N PHE A 169 23.12 -36.01 4.21
CA PHE A 169 22.82 -34.63 3.83
C PHE A 169 22.55 -34.48 2.33
N SER A 170 23.26 -35.19 1.46
CA SER A 170 22.97 -35.18 0.02
C SER A 170 21.55 -35.65 -0.33
N LYS A 171 20.88 -36.36 0.60
CA LYS A 171 19.49 -36.82 0.46
C LYS A 171 18.48 -35.90 1.14
N CYS A 172 18.91 -35.00 2.02
CA CYS A 172 18.01 -34.07 2.70
C CYS A 172 17.60 -32.92 1.77
N ARG A 173 16.37 -32.43 2.00
CA ARG A 173 15.77 -31.29 1.30
C ARG A 173 14.95 -30.47 2.28
N PHE A 174 14.93 -29.15 2.13
CA PHE A 174 14.29 -28.25 3.08
C PHE A 174 13.33 -27.27 2.40
N GLY A 175 12.33 -26.82 3.17
CA GLY A 175 11.35 -25.84 2.73
C GLY A 175 10.39 -26.34 1.64
N SER A 176 9.48 -25.46 1.23
CA SER A 176 8.57 -25.69 0.09
C SER A 176 9.31 -25.73 -1.26
N SER A 177 10.49 -25.11 -1.33
CA SER A 177 11.34 -25.06 -2.53
C SER A 177 12.19 -26.32 -2.75
N ASN A 178 12.12 -27.32 -1.85
CA ASN A 178 12.88 -28.58 -1.97
C ASN A 178 14.40 -28.34 -2.11
N THR A 179 14.93 -27.41 -1.32
CA THR A 179 16.30 -26.91 -1.42
C THR A 179 17.32 -27.94 -0.89
N PRO A 180 18.34 -28.34 -1.68
CA PRO A 180 19.44 -29.18 -1.21
C PRO A 180 20.50 -28.38 -0.43
N PHE A 181 21.43 -29.10 0.21
CA PHE A 181 22.66 -28.46 0.67
C PHE A 181 23.57 -28.09 -0.52
N SER A 182 24.03 -26.84 -0.58
CA SER A 182 24.84 -26.32 -1.70
C SER A 182 26.33 -26.15 -1.36
N ASN A 183 26.71 -26.05 -0.08
CA ASN A 183 28.11 -25.79 0.30
C ASN A 183 28.58 -26.59 1.52
N ILE A 184 29.75 -27.25 1.40
CA ILE A 184 30.36 -28.09 2.43
C ILE A 184 31.80 -27.65 2.67
N TRP A 185 32.08 -27.12 3.86
CA TRP A 185 33.43 -26.73 4.27
C TRP A 185 34.01 -27.69 5.30
N TYR A 186 35.26 -28.11 5.08
CA TYR A 186 36.02 -28.95 6.00
C TYR A 186 37.00 -28.09 6.80
N LEU A 187 36.72 -27.88 8.09
CA LEU A 187 37.70 -27.30 9.01
C LEU A 187 38.39 -28.43 9.77
N LYS A 188 39.70 -28.56 9.57
CA LYS A 188 40.56 -29.48 10.33
C LYS A 188 41.47 -28.64 11.21
N ASP A 189 41.27 -28.69 12.52
CA ASP A 189 42.27 -28.16 13.46
C ASP A 189 43.43 -29.15 13.53
N ASN A 190 44.62 -28.72 13.10
CA ASN A 190 45.84 -29.52 13.14
C ASN A 190 46.58 -29.39 14.48
N PHE A 191 46.08 -28.60 15.45
CA PHE A 191 46.80 -28.30 16.69
C PHE A 191 46.25 -28.99 17.94
N SER A 192 45.01 -29.49 17.94
CA SER A 192 44.44 -30.21 19.07
C SER A 192 44.34 -31.71 18.75
N LYS A 193 44.80 -32.57 19.67
CA LYS A 193 44.62 -34.04 19.59
C LYS A 193 43.14 -34.48 19.64
N ASN A 194 42.23 -33.52 19.79
CA ASN A 194 40.81 -33.69 19.62
C ASN A 194 40.43 -33.07 18.28
N LEU A 195 40.00 -33.88 17.32
CA LEU A 195 39.52 -33.36 16.05
C LEU A 195 38.14 -32.74 16.27
N LEU A 196 38.11 -31.44 16.54
CA LEU A 196 36.90 -30.64 16.40
C LEU A 196 36.62 -30.49 14.90
N PHE A 197 35.73 -31.32 14.36
CA PHE A 197 35.16 -31.08 13.04
C PHE A 197 34.02 -30.09 13.19
N GLN A 198 34.25 -28.86 12.76
CA GLN A 198 33.22 -27.85 12.63
C GLN A 198 32.79 -27.77 11.16
N LYS A 199 31.59 -28.25 10.85
CA LYS A 199 31.06 -28.25 9.48
C LYS A 199 29.95 -27.22 9.35
N TYR A 200 30.19 -26.19 8.55
CA TYR A 200 29.19 -25.19 8.19
C TYR A 200 28.45 -25.64 6.94
N PHE A 201 27.13 -25.76 7.03
CA PHE A 201 26.25 -25.91 5.88
C PHE A 201 25.57 -24.57 5.63
N ILE A 202 25.70 -24.07 4.40
CA ILE A 202 24.96 -22.90 3.90
C ILE A 202 23.80 -23.44 3.05
N PHE A 203 22.62 -22.85 3.23
CA PHE A 203 21.41 -23.16 2.47
C PHE A 203 21.11 -21.91 1.64
N GLU A 204 20.92 -22.06 0.35
CA GLU A 204 20.47 -21.00 -0.56
C GLU A 204 19.17 -21.46 -1.21
#